data_AF-A0A820JTU3-F1
#
_entry.id   AF-A0A820JTU3-F1
#
_cell.length_a   1.000
_cell.length_b   1.000
_cell.length_c   1.000
_cell.angle_alpha   90.00
_cell.angle_beta   90.00
_cell.angle_gamma   90.00
#
_symmetry.space_group_name_H-M   'P 1'
#
loop_
_entity.id
_entity.type
_entity.pdbx_description
1 polymer ?
#
loop_
_entity_poly.entity_id
_entity_poly.type
_entity_poly.pdbx_seq_one_letter_code
_entity_poly.pdbx_strand_id
1 'polypeptide(L)'
;QLCWLQEQLTKAESLNEKVIIIGHIPIHPNAGDELALLWNYGDVLNIFWEFNNTVLAYIAGHSHEGAYFYDEKKIHHLTLQAIVECEPDTNAFATIHVYKEYLIIQGIGRINTYRIDLLK
;
A
#
# COMPACT_ATOMS: atom_id res chain seq x y z
N GLN A 1 -8.95 -14.74 7.69
CA GLN A 1 -9.03 -13.51 6.86
C GLN A 1 -8.56 -13.75 5.42
N LEU A 2 -7.50 -14.55 5.17
CA LEU A 2 -6.99 -14.75 3.81
C LEU A 2 -8.01 -15.33 2.80
N CYS A 3 -8.82 -16.32 3.20
CA CYS A 3 -9.89 -16.84 2.32
C CYS A 3 -10.87 -15.74 1.90
N TRP A 4 -11.32 -14.92 2.85
CA TRP A 4 -12.22 -13.79 2.56
C TRP A 4 -11.56 -12.77 1.62
N LEU A 5 -10.28 -12.46 1.82
CA LEU A 5 -9.53 -11.57 0.93
C LEU A 5 -9.50 -12.13 -0.49
N GLN A 6 -9.19 -13.42 -0.67
CA GLN A 6 -9.20 -14.08 -1.98
C GLN A 6 -10.60 -14.02 -2.61
N GLU A 7 -11.67 -14.24 -1.84
CA GLU A 7 -13.05 -14.14 -2.34
C GLU A 7 -13.38 -12.70 -2.81
N GLN A 8 -12.96 -11.67 -2.07
CA GLN A 8 -13.18 -10.28 -2.49
C GLN A 8 -12.39 -9.95 -3.77
N LEU A 9 -11.13 -10.38 -3.86
CA LEU A 9 -10.31 -10.14 -5.04
C LEU A 9 -10.81 -10.91 -6.27
N THR A 10 -11.30 -12.14 -6.08
CA THR A 10 -11.95 -12.92 -7.14
C THR A 10 -13.17 -12.18 -7.68
N LYS A 11 -13.99 -11.63 -6.79
CA LYS A 11 -15.17 -10.84 -7.20
C LYS A 11 -14.76 -9.57 -7.94
N ALA A 12 -13.80 -8.81 -7.40
CA ALA A 12 -13.31 -7.58 -8.03
C ALA A 12 -12.72 -7.85 -9.43
N GLU A 13 -11.94 -8.92 -9.58
CA GLU A 13 -11.39 -9.34 -10.86
C GLU A 13 -12.48 -9.73 -11.87
N SER A 14 -13.53 -10.43 -11.42
CA SER A 14 -14.68 -10.78 -12.27
C SER A 14 -15.45 -9.56 -12.79
N LEU A 15 -15.39 -8.45 -12.05
CA LEU A 15 -15.97 -7.16 -12.39
C LEU A 15 -14.98 -6.21 -13.09
N ASN A 16 -13.75 -6.67 -13.34
CA ASN A 16 -12.66 -5.87 -13.91
C ASN A 16 -12.36 -4.59 -13.09
N GLU A 17 -12.54 -4.67 -11.77
CA GLU A 17 -12.24 -3.60 -10.84
C GLU A 17 -10.74 -3.54 -10.53
N LYS A 18 -10.30 -2.36 -10.06
CA LYS A 18 -8.94 -2.15 -9.54
C LYS A 18 -9.01 -1.91 -8.04
N VAL A 19 -8.11 -2.55 -7.30
CA VAL A 19 -8.16 -2.60 -5.85
C VAL A 19 -6.92 -1.97 -5.25
N ILE A 20 -7.15 -1.06 -4.30
CA ILE A 20 -6.15 -0.54 -3.36
C ILE A 20 -6.50 -1.12 -2.00
N ILE A 21 -5.54 -1.76 -1.36
CA ILE A 21 -5.73 -2.41 -0.06
C ILE A 21 -5.04 -1.56 1.00
N ILE A 22 -5.72 -1.35 2.13
CA ILE A 22 -5.16 -0.62 3.26
C ILE A 22 -5.10 -1.56 4.45
N GLY A 23 -3.93 -1.67 5.07
CA GLY A 23 -3.75 -2.38 6.33
C GLY A 23 -2.78 -1.63 7.22
N HIS A 24 -2.61 -2.06 8.47
CA HIS A 24 -1.72 -1.34 9.39
C HIS A 24 -0.25 -1.69 9.19
N ILE A 25 0.05 -2.96 8.92
CA ILE A 25 1.41 -3.52 9.00
C ILE A 25 1.97 -3.73 7.58
N PRO A 26 3.18 -3.25 7.26
CA PRO A 26 3.84 -3.51 5.99
C PRO A 26 3.95 -5.00 5.69
N ILE A 27 3.79 -5.35 4.42
CA ILE A 27 3.82 -6.76 3.96
C ILE A 27 4.97 -7.04 2.98
N HIS A 28 5.76 -6.03 2.61
CA HIS A 28 6.89 -6.22 1.71
C HIS A 28 8.18 -5.80 2.42
N PRO A 29 9.24 -6.62 2.44
CA PRO A 29 10.49 -6.31 3.14
C PRO A 29 11.15 -5.00 2.73
N ASN A 30 11.03 -4.63 1.45
CA ASN A 30 11.54 -3.35 0.94
C ASN A 30 10.60 -2.14 1.17
N ALA A 31 9.44 -2.35 1.79
CA ALA A 31 8.42 -1.32 2.03
C ALA A 31 8.19 -1.06 3.52
N GLY A 32 9.18 -1.33 4.38
CA GLY A 32 9.14 -1.03 5.81
C GLY A 32 10.38 -1.59 6.50
N ASP A 33 10.46 -1.38 7.81
CA ASP A 33 11.46 -2.06 8.64
C ASP A 33 11.16 -3.56 8.70
N GLU A 34 12.19 -4.40 8.56
CA GLU A 34 12.10 -5.86 8.62
C GLU A 34 11.49 -6.35 9.95
N LEU A 35 11.78 -5.65 11.06
CA LEU A 35 11.21 -5.96 12.37
C LEU A 35 9.73 -5.57 12.50
N ALA A 36 9.23 -4.74 11.59
CA ALA A 36 7.86 -4.25 11.53
C ALA A 36 7.02 -4.97 10.46
N LEU A 37 7.50 -6.09 9.90
CA LEU A 37 6.77 -6.85 8.89
C LEU A 37 5.68 -7.72 9.51
N LEU A 38 4.57 -7.85 8.77
CA LEU A 38 3.50 -8.79 9.10
C LEU A 38 4.06 -10.21 9.11
N TRP A 39 3.83 -11.00 10.16
CA TRP A 39 4.48 -12.32 10.31
C TRP A 39 4.25 -13.27 9.14
N ASN A 40 3.04 -13.30 8.59
CA ASN A 40 2.68 -14.12 7.44
C ASN A 40 2.62 -13.30 6.15
N TYR A 41 3.46 -12.27 6.01
CA TYR A 41 3.49 -11.40 4.84
C TYR A 41 3.64 -12.18 3.53
N GLY A 42 4.39 -13.29 3.55
CA GLY A 42 4.57 -14.17 2.38
C GLY A 42 3.23 -14.74 1.86
N ASP A 43 2.34 -15.17 2.74
CA ASP A 43 1.02 -15.67 2.33
C ASP A 43 0.15 -14.56 1.73
N VAL A 44 0.24 -13.35 2.28
CA VAL A 44 -0.50 -12.17 1.77
C VAL A 44 0.04 -11.74 0.41
N LEU A 45 1.36 -11.65 0.26
CA LEU A 45 2.02 -11.32 -1.01
C LEU A 45 1.67 -12.33 -2.09
N ASN A 46 1.68 -13.64 -1.78
CA ASN A 46 1.29 -14.67 -2.73
C ASN A 46 -0.12 -14.43 -3.28
N ILE A 47 -1.09 -14.10 -2.42
CA ILE A 47 -2.45 -13.74 -2.86
C ILE A 47 -2.42 -12.49 -3.74
N PHE A 48 -1.71 -11.43 -3.33
CA PHE A 48 -1.66 -10.20 -4.11
C PHE A 48 -1.05 -10.44 -5.49
N TRP A 49 -0.02 -11.28 -5.57
CA TRP A 49 0.67 -11.64 -6.80
C TRP A 49 -0.17 -12.51 -7.74
N GLU A 50 -1.01 -13.39 -7.21
CA GLU A 50 -2.02 -14.12 -7.99
C GLU A 50 -3.01 -13.14 -8.64
N PHE A 51 -3.45 -12.12 -7.89
CA PHE A 51 -4.37 -11.07 -8.36
C PHE A 51 -3.67 -9.80 -8.85
N ASN A 52 -2.45 -9.91 -9.41
CA ASN A 52 -1.62 -8.73 -9.71
C ASN A 52 -2.21 -7.79 -10.78
N ASN A 53 -3.20 -8.22 -11.55
CA ASN A 53 -3.91 -7.37 -12.50
C ASN A 53 -5.03 -6.56 -11.83
N THR A 54 -5.45 -6.99 -10.64
CA THR A 54 -6.56 -6.45 -9.87
C THR A 54 -6.04 -5.60 -8.70
N VAL A 55 -5.06 -6.10 -7.95
CA VAL A 55 -4.41 -5.38 -6.86
C VAL A 55 -3.35 -4.44 -7.41
N LEU A 56 -3.51 -3.15 -7.17
CA LEU A 56 -2.61 -2.10 -7.67
C LEU A 56 -1.67 -1.57 -6.59
N ALA A 57 -2.19 -1.40 -5.37
CA ALA A 57 -1.40 -0.84 -4.29
C ALA A 57 -1.81 -1.38 -2.91
N TYR A 58 -0.83 -1.44 -2.01
CA TYR A 58 -1.00 -1.65 -0.58
C TYR A 58 -0.49 -0.43 0.18
N ILE A 59 -1.32 0.11 1.07
CA ILE A 59 -0.96 1.25 1.91
C ILE A 59 -0.94 0.80 3.37
N ALA A 60 0.18 1.08 4.03
CA ALA A 60 0.48 0.68 5.40
C ALA A 60 0.90 1.87 6.30
N GLY A 61 1.02 1.58 7.59
CA GLY A 61 1.71 2.42 8.57
C GLY A 61 2.70 1.58 9.36
N HIS A 62 2.68 1.67 10.69
CA HIS A 62 3.45 0.86 11.63
C HIS A 62 4.98 1.07 11.60
N SER A 63 5.63 1.07 10.44
CA SER A 63 7.02 1.49 10.28
C SER A 63 7.08 3.01 10.09
N HIS A 64 7.40 3.72 11.17
CA HIS A 64 7.18 5.16 11.27
C HIS A 64 8.02 6.04 10.34
N GLU A 65 9.18 5.56 9.90
CA GLU A 65 10.02 6.24 8.91
C GLU A 65 9.38 6.27 7.51
N GLY A 66 8.39 5.41 7.29
CA GLY A 66 7.76 5.21 6.00
C GLY A 66 8.69 4.56 4.99
N ALA A 67 8.12 4.09 3.88
CA ALA A 67 8.86 3.48 2.80
C ALA A 67 7.98 3.37 1.56
N TYR A 68 8.60 3.27 0.40
CA TYR A 68 7.90 3.00 -0.85
C TYR A 68 8.67 1.99 -1.68
N PHE A 69 7.96 0.99 -2.20
CA PHE A 69 8.53 -0.04 -3.06
C PHE A 69 7.54 -0.42 -4.16
N TYR A 70 8.03 -0.54 -5.39
CA TYR A 70 7.27 -1.09 -6.50
C TYR A 70 7.82 -2.47 -6.82
N ASP A 71 7.00 -3.50 -6.64
CA ASP A 71 7.46 -4.88 -6.71
C ASP A 71 7.48 -5.44 -8.14
N GLU A 72 8.12 -6.61 -8.28
CA GLU A 72 8.28 -7.30 -9.57
C GLU A 72 6.95 -7.82 -10.16
N LYS A 73 5.87 -7.80 -9.38
CA LYS A 73 4.51 -8.15 -9.83
C LYS A 73 3.69 -6.91 -10.16
N LYS A 74 4.34 -5.74 -10.20
CA LYS A 74 3.75 -4.45 -10.53
C LYS A 74 2.73 -3.98 -9.49
N ILE A 75 2.98 -4.24 -8.21
CA ILE A 75 2.17 -3.76 -7.09
C ILE A 75 2.95 -2.71 -6.31
N HIS A 76 2.30 -1.58 -6.03
CA HIS A 76 2.87 -0.50 -5.23
C HIS A 76 2.68 -0.77 -3.74
N HIS A 77 3.75 -0.73 -2.96
CA HIS A 77 3.71 -0.85 -1.51
C HIS A 77 4.16 0.48 -0.92
N LEU A 78 3.26 1.16 -0.20
CA LEU A 78 3.53 2.43 0.44
C LEU A 78 3.28 2.32 1.94
N THR A 79 4.28 2.64 2.73
CA THR A 79 4.16 2.79 4.18
C THR A 79 4.30 4.26 4.54
N LEU A 80 3.29 4.81 5.21
CA LEU A 80 3.21 6.23 5.56
C LEU A 80 3.99 6.54 6.84
N GLN A 81 4.66 7.70 6.85
CA GLN A 81 5.33 8.23 8.04
C GLN A 81 4.33 8.44 9.18
N ALA A 82 4.77 8.16 10.42
CA ALA A 82 3.92 8.32 11.58
C ALA A 82 3.92 9.75 12.12
N ILE A 83 2.74 10.20 12.55
CA ILE A 83 2.56 11.50 13.20
C ILE A 83 3.30 11.62 14.54
N VAL A 84 3.53 10.49 15.23
CA VAL A 84 4.14 10.48 16.57
C VAL A 84 5.59 10.96 16.59
N GLU A 85 6.29 10.92 15.46
CA GLU A 85 7.68 11.42 15.34
C GLU A 85 7.75 12.74 14.57
N CYS A 86 6.62 13.44 14.44
CA CYS A 86 6.62 14.81 13.97
C CYS A 86 7.18 15.75 15.03
N GLU A 87 8.01 16.70 14.62
CA GLU A 87 8.37 17.85 15.44
C GLU A 87 7.12 18.66 15.80
N PRO A 88 7.11 19.39 16.93
CA PRO A 88 6.02 20.31 17.27
C PRO A 88 5.66 21.22 16.09
N ASP A 89 4.37 21.49 15.93
CA ASP A 89 3.80 22.32 14.85
C ASP A 89 4.00 21.77 13.42
N THR A 90 4.44 20.52 13.26
CA THR A 90 4.46 19.79 11.98
C THR A 90 3.40 18.69 11.93
N ASN A 91 3.25 18.00 10.79
CA ASN A 91 2.19 17.00 10.57
C ASN A 91 2.66 15.79 9.75
N ALA A 92 1.87 14.72 9.75
CA ALA A 92 2.03 13.58 8.85
C ALA A 92 0.65 13.03 8.47
N PHE A 93 0.04 13.59 7.42
CA PHE A 93 -1.19 13.06 6.84
C PHE A 93 -1.18 13.25 5.32
N ALA A 94 -2.07 12.55 4.61
CA ALA A 94 -2.17 12.66 3.17
C ALA A 94 -3.62 12.60 2.68
N THR A 95 -3.86 13.19 1.51
CA THR A 95 -5.10 13.03 0.74
C THR A 95 -4.80 12.22 -0.52
N ILE A 96 -5.59 11.18 -0.79
CA ILE A 96 -5.45 10.37 -2.01
C ILE A 96 -6.49 10.80 -3.03
N HIS A 97 -6.02 11.28 -4.17
CA HIS A 97 -6.83 11.58 -5.35
C HIS A 97 -6.73 10.42 -6.34
N VAL A 98 -7.87 9.80 -6.64
CA VAL A 98 -7.95 8.63 -7.52
C VAL A 98 -8.36 9.06 -8.92
N TYR A 99 -7.52 8.78 -9.91
CA TYR A 99 -7.82 8.99 -11.33
C TYR A 99 -7.86 7.65 -12.05
N LYS A 100 -8.32 7.67 -13.31
CA LYS A 100 -8.45 6.47 -14.13
C LYS A 100 -7.13 5.69 -14.29
N GLU A 101 -6.02 6.41 -14.38
CA GLU A 101 -4.71 5.84 -14.78
C GLU A 101 -3.62 6.03 -13.72
N TYR A 102 -3.89 6.78 -12.66
CA TYR A 102 -2.91 7.07 -11.63
C TYR A 102 -3.59 7.50 -10.32
N LEU A 103 -2.81 7.48 -9.24
CA LEU A 103 -3.13 8.10 -7.97
C LEU A 103 -2.21 9.29 -7.72
N ILE A 104 -2.73 10.31 -7.06
CA ILE A 104 -1.90 11.33 -6.40
C ILE A 104 -2.12 11.21 -4.91
N ILE A 105 -1.07 10.85 -4.19
CA ILE A 105 -1.05 10.86 -2.73
C ILE A 105 -0.42 12.18 -2.34
N GLN A 106 -1.25 13.16 -2.01
CA GLN A 106 -0.82 14.50 -1.62
C GLN A 106 -0.51 14.50 -0.12
N GLY A 107 0.76 14.29 0.22
CA GLY A 107 1.24 14.29 1.60
C GLY A 107 1.48 15.70 2.15
N ILE A 108 1.32 15.83 3.47
CA ILE A 108 1.59 17.05 4.24
C ILE A 108 2.56 16.71 5.38
N GLY A 109 3.56 17.58 5.56
CA GLY A 109 4.61 17.45 6.56
C GLY A 109 5.56 16.29 6.24
N ARG A 110 5.67 15.27 7.11
CA ARG A 110 6.61 14.15 6.91
C ARG A 110 6.23 13.22 5.75
N ILE A 111 4.98 13.24 5.31
CA ILE A 111 4.53 12.39 4.20
C ILE A 111 4.83 13.10 2.87
N ASN A 112 5.59 12.44 1.99
CA ASN A 112 5.88 12.95 0.66
C ASN A 112 4.63 12.94 -0.24
N THR A 113 4.66 13.73 -1.30
CA THR A 113 3.69 13.60 -2.38
C THR A 113 4.14 12.53 -3.37
N TYR A 114 3.28 11.55 -3.65
CA TYR A 114 3.53 10.48 -4.60
C TYR A 114 2.58 10.57 -5.79
N ARG A 115 3.10 10.31 -6.99
CA ARG A 115 2.31 9.90 -8.14
C ARG A 115 2.53 8.41 -8.36
N ILE A 116 1.45 7.65 -8.36
CA ILE A 116 1.47 6.20 -8.58
C ILE A 116 0.74 5.93 -9.88
N ASP A 117 1.44 5.51 -10.93
CA ASP A 117 0.82 5.15 -12.20
C ASP A 117 0.22 3.75 -12.10
N LEU A 118 -1.07 3.62 -12.43
CA LEU A 118 -1.88 2.41 -12.26
C LEU A 118 -1.99 1.57 -13.54
N LEU A 119 -1.56 2.10 -14.68
CA LEU A 119 -1.51 1.38 -15.95
C LEU A 119 -0.19 0.64 -16.09
N LYS A 120 -0.28 -0.63 -16.52
CA LYS A 120 0.84 -1.55 -16.71
C LYS A 120 1.50 -1.45 -18.08
#